data_AF-A0A7J3JP16-F1
#
_entry.id   AF-A0A7J3JP16-F1
#
_cell.length_a   1.000
_cell.length_b   1.000
_cell.length_c   1.000
_cell.angle_alpha   90.00
_cell.angle_beta   90.00
_cell.angle_gamma   90.00
#
_symmetry.space_group_name_H-M   'P 1'
#
loop_
_entity.id
_entity.type
_entity.pdbx_description
1 polymer ?
#
loop_
_entity_poly.entity_id
_entity_poly.type
_entity_poly.pdbx_seq_one_letter_code
_entity_poly.pdbx_strand_id
1 'polypeptide(L)'
;MPFKAYEELLPRAMTIHHYPSCMYQKCLNSATLNCFYGESTMHEKLIEAIASLDEAKALELTKELLEAGEDPTTILDDLRRAAEVIGSKFEAGEYFIADLVMAGEILKTVSELVRERLKALGRAREVVGRLLIGTVEGDIHDIGKNIVVTMAEAAGFEVID
;
A
#
# COMPACT_ATOMS: atom_id res chain seq x y z
N MET A 1 4.11 3.88 -40.95
CA MET A 1 3.33 2.78 -41.60
C MET A 1 4.01 2.44 -42.92
N PRO A 2 4.03 1.19 -43.44
CA PRO A 2 3.49 -0.13 -43.01
C PRO A 2 4.64 -1.16 -42.78
N PHE A 3 4.53 -2.49 -42.57
CA PHE A 3 3.63 -3.48 -41.95
C PHE A 3 4.27 -4.89 -42.23
N LYS A 4 3.96 -5.91 -41.40
CA LYS A 4 4.28 -7.39 -41.47
C LYS A 4 5.61 -7.83 -40.82
N ALA A 5 5.72 -8.67 -39.77
CA ALA A 5 5.06 -9.93 -39.30
C ALA A 5 5.86 -11.22 -39.66
N TYR A 6 5.81 -12.20 -38.73
CA TYR A 6 6.30 -13.60 -38.71
C TYR A 6 7.76 -13.78 -38.22
N GLU A 7 8.07 -14.33 -37.02
CA GLU A 7 7.66 -15.57 -36.34
C GLU A 7 8.22 -16.83 -37.02
N GLU A 8 9.43 -17.27 -36.58
CA GLU A 8 9.91 -18.66 -36.68
C GLU A 8 11.24 -18.83 -35.91
N LEU A 9 11.36 -19.95 -35.17
CA LEU A 9 12.59 -20.62 -34.69
C LEU A 9 13.15 -20.27 -33.28
N LEU A 10 12.52 -20.82 -32.24
CA LEU A 10 13.24 -21.51 -31.14
C LEU A 10 13.85 -22.82 -31.70
N PRO A 11 15.01 -23.38 -31.28
CA PRO A 11 15.25 -23.79 -29.87
C PRO A 11 16.75 -23.93 -29.40
N ARG A 12 16.97 -24.13 -28.08
CA ARG A 12 17.67 -25.29 -27.46
C ARG A 12 18.07 -25.02 -26.00
N ALA A 13 17.83 -26.02 -25.17
CA ALA A 13 17.98 -26.03 -23.72
C ALA A 13 19.44 -26.18 -23.23
N MET A 14 19.59 -25.97 -21.91
CA MET A 14 20.52 -26.69 -21.00
C MET A 14 21.92 -26.08 -20.80
N THR A 15 22.15 -25.47 -19.63
CA THR A 15 22.95 -26.05 -18.54
C THR A 15 22.87 -25.15 -17.30
N ILE A 16 22.43 -25.72 -16.18
CA ILE A 16 22.34 -25.08 -14.87
C ILE A 16 23.72 -25.21 -14.22
N HIS A 17 24.47 -24.11 -14.13
CA HIS A 17 25.64 -24.03 -13.27
C HIS A 17 25.33 -23.08 -12.10
N HIS A 18 25.47 -23.63 -10.89
CA HIS A 18 25.56 -22.91 -9.63
C HIS A 18 26.51 -21.71 -9.73
N TYR A 19 26.07 -20.51 -9.31
CA TYR A 19 26.69 -19.73 -8.22
C TYR A 19 25.69 -18.64 -7.73
N PRO A 20 25.75 -18.23 -6.45
CA PRO A 20 24.73 -17.42 -5.76
C PRO A 20 25.04 -15.91 -5.80
N SER A 21 24.10 -15.12 -5.28
CA SER A 21 24.18 -13.68 -4.93
C SER A 21 24.26 -12.67 -6.08
N CYS A 22 23.11 -12.13 -6.48
CA CYS A 22 22.84 -10.72 -6.87
C CYS A 22 21.44 -10.71 -7.54
N MET A 23 20.39 -10.21 -6.89
CA MET A 23 19.85 -8.86 -7.12
C MET A 23 19.80 -8.47 -8.61
N TYR A 24 18.58 -8.47 -9.16
CA TYR A 24 18.12 -7.51 -10.17
C TYR A 24 19.02 -7.28 -11.41
N GLN A 25 18.79 -8.01 -12.51
CA GLN A 25 18.59 -7.44 -13.86
C GLN A 25 18.29 -8.54 -14.91
N LYS A 26 17.18 -8.39 -15.64
CA LYS A 26 16.85 -8.98 -16.97
C LYS A 26 16.50 -10.48 -17.04
N CYS A 27 15.24 -10.80 -16.75
CA CYS A 27 14.51 -11.84 -17.47
C CYS A 27 13.65 -11.19 -18.56
N LEU A 28 14.29 -10.80 -19.66
CA LEU A 28 13.61 -10.54 -20.94
C LEU A 28 13.52 -11.88 -21.68
N ASN A 29 12.32 -12.45 -21.82
CA ASN A 29 11.85 -13.05 -23.08
C ASN A 29 10.38 -13.51 -23.02
N SER A 30 9.72 -13.33 -24.14
CA SER A 30 8.29 -13.11 -24.38
C SER A 30 7.35 -14.32 -24.21
N ALA A 31 7.63 -15.22 -23.27
CA ALA A 31 6.79 -16.38 -22.96
C ALA A 31 6.28 -16.43 -21.50
N THR A 32 6.69 -15.47 -20.66
CA THR A 32 6.18 -15.27 -19.29
C THR A 32 5.11 -14.17 -19.19
N LEU A 33 4.79 -13.53 -20.31
CA LEU A 33 3.84 -12.40 -20.38
C LEU A 33 2.38 -12.75 -20.04
N ASN A 34 2.05 -14.04 -19.88
CA ASN A 34 0.70 -14.51 -19.51
C ASN A 34 0.65 -15.29 -18.17
N CYS A 35 1.68 -15.20 -17.33
CA CYS A 35 1.68 -15.86 -16.00
C CYS A 35 1.76 -14.89 -14.81
N PHE A 36 1.73 -13.56 -15.03
CA PHE A 36 1.80 -12.54 -13.95
C PHE A 36 0.59 -11.62 -13.88
N TYR A 37 -0.52 -11.98 -14.54
CA TYR A 37 -1.83 -11.36 -14.36
C TYR A 37 -2.80 -12.45 -13.91
N GLY A 38 -3.16 -12.50 -12.62
CA GLY A 38 -4.30 -13.32 -12.22
C GLY A 38 -4.45 -13.83 -10.78
N GLU A 39 -3.52 -13.60 -9.85
CA GLU A 39 -3.79 -13.83 -8.42
C GLU A 39 -3.29 -12.64 -7.61
N SER A 40 -4.15 -11.62 -7.46
CA SER A 40 -3.88 -10.56 -6.49
C SER A 40 -3.84 -11.19 -5.10
N THR A 41 -2.71 -11.05 -4.41
CA THR A 41 -2.56 -11.51 -3.02
C THR A 41 -3.60 -10.81 -2.13
N MET A 42 -3.97 -11.40 -0.99
CA MET A 42 -4.95 -10.77 -0.07
C MET A 42 -4.50 -9.37 0.37
N HIS A 43 -3.19 -9.17 0.52
CA HIS A 43 -2.55 -7.88 0.79
C HIS A 43 -2.78 -6.85 -0.33
N GLU A 44 -2.60 -7.25 -1.60
CA GLU A 44 -2.86 -6.35 -2.73
C GLU A 44 -4.34 -5.96 -2.82
N LYS A 45 -5.25 -6.90 -2.53
CA LYS A 45 -6.69 -6.59 -2.49
C LYS A 45 -7.05 -5.63 -1.37
N LEU A 46 -6.37 -5.72 -0.23
CA LEU A 46 -6.56 -4.76 0.87
C LEU A 46 -6.10 -3.36 0.46
N ILE A 47 -4.90 -3.25 -0.14
CA ILE A 47 -4.37 -1.98 -0.65
C ILE A 47 -5.31 -1.39 -1.69
N GLU A 48 -5.78 -2.20 -2.64
CA GLU A 48 -6.73 -1.78 -3.66
C GLU A 48 -8.05 -1.30 -3.06
N ALA A 49 -8.62 -2.05 -2.09
CA ALA A 49 -9.87 -1.68 -1.44
C ALA A 49 -9.78 -0.32 -0.73
N ILE A 50 -8.68 -0.08 -0.01
CA ILE A 50 -8.42 1.23 0.62
C ILE A 50 -8.23 2.30 -0.44
N ALA A 51 -7.43 2.03 -1.46
CA ALA A 51 -7.16 2.96 -2.56
C ALA A 51 -8.36 3.15 -3.51
N SER A 52 -9.46 2.41 -3.34
CA SER A 52 -10.74 2.63 -4.01
C SER A 52 -11.81 3.20 -3.08
N LEU A 53 -11.44 3.56 -1.85
CA LEU A 53 -12.34 4.07 -0.80
C LEU A 53 -13.47 3.11 -0.41
N ASP A 54 -13.25 1.79 -0.53
CA ASP A 54 -14.21 0.77 -0.13
C ASP A 54 -13.95 0.35 1.33
N GLU A 55 -14.55 1.10 2.26
CA GLU A 55 -14.39 0.88 3.71
C GLU A 55 -14.84 -0.52 4.14
N ALA A 56 -16.01 -0.96 3.66
CA ALA A 56 -16.59 -2.24 4.06
C ALA A 56 -15.66 -3.40 3.67
N LYS A 57 -15.16 -3.39 2.43
CA LYS A 57 -14.25 -4.40 1.92
C LYS A 57 -12.88 -4.34 2.59
N ALA A 58 -12.36 -3.14 2.87
CA ALA A 58 -11.09 -2.98 3.59
C ALA A 58 -11.16 -3.59 4.99
N LEU A 59 -12.27 -3.38 5.71
CA LEU A 59 -12.49 -3.96 7.05
C LEU A 59 -12.66 -5.47 7.01
N GLU A 60 -13.39 -6.00 6.03
CA GLU A 60 -13.56 -7.44 5.81
C GLU A 60 -12.21 -8.12 5.56
N LEU A 61 -11.44 -7.63 4.57
CA LEU A 61 -10.13 -8.18 4.23
C LEU A 61 -9.13 -8.09 5.40
N THR A 62 -9.17 -7.01 6.16
CA THR A 62 -8.32 -6.86 7.35
C THR A 62 -8.66 -7.93 8.39
N LYS A 63 -9.94 -8.19 8.66
CA LYS A 63 -10.36 -9.23 9.60
C LYS A 63 -9.92 -10.61 9.12
N GLU A 64 -10.13 -10.92 7.84
CA GLU A 64 -9.70 -12.19 7.25
C GLU A 64 -8.19 -12.42 7.41
N LEU A 65 -7.37 -11.39 7.14
CA LEU A 65 -5.92 -11.46 7.34
C LEU A 65 -5.54 -11.70 8.82
N LEU A 66 -6.19 -10.99 9.74
CA LEU A 66 -5.95 -11.15 11.18
C LEU A 66 -6.39 -12.52 11.72
N GLU A 67 -7.46 -13.09 11.15
CA GLU A 67 -7.98 -14.43 11.48
C GLU A 67 -7.12 -15.55 10.87
N ALA A 68 -6.57 -15.33 9.67
CA ALA A 68 -5.60 -16.21 9.03
C ALA A 68 -4.26 -16.28 9.79
N GLY A 69 -4.06 -15.40 10.78
CA GLY A 69 -2.88 -15.38 11.62
C GLY A 69 -1.70 -14.60 11.02
N GLU A 70 -1.96 -13.74 10.04
CA GLU A 70 -0.94 -12.86 9.48
C GLU A 70 -0.38 -11.90 10.55
N ASP A 71 0.91 -11.55 10.40
CA ASP A 71 1.54 -10.63 11.34
C ASP A 71 0.91 -9.23 11.19
N PRO A 72 0.34 -8.66 12.27
CA PRO A 72 -0.27 -7.33 12.20
C PRO A 72 0.66 -6.22 11.70
N THR A 73 1.97 -6.38 11.84
CA THR A 73 2.96 -5.42 11.29
C THR A 73 2.96 -5.40 9.77
N THR A 74 2.78 -6.54 9.12
CA THR A 74 2.67 -6.63 7.65
C THR A 74 1.43 -5.87 7.17
N ILE A 75 0.32 -5.98 7.88
CA ILE A 75 -0.90 -5.24 7.57
C ILE A 75 -0.68 -3.73 7.74
N LEU A 76 0.07 -3.30 8.76
CA LEU A 76 0.45 -1.88 8.90
C LEU A 76 1.31 -1.39 7.73
N ASP A 77 2.20 -2.22 7.20
CA ASP A 77 2.96 -1.89 5.99
C ASP A 77 2.05 -1.75 4.76
N ASP A 78 1.00 -2.57 4.64
CA ASP A 78 -0.01 -2.44 3.58
C ASP A 78 -0.74 -1.09 3.67
N LEU A 79 -1.10 -0.64 4.87
CA LEU A 79 -1.73 0.67 5.06
C LEU A 79 -0.82 1.81 4.61
N ARG A 80 0.48 1.72 4.85
CA ARG A 80 1.47 2.70 4.38
C ARG A 80 1.52 2.74 2.85
N ARG A 81 1.57 1.57 2.21
CA ARG A 81 1.53 1.46 0.74
C ARG A 81 0.24 2.00 0.16
N ALA A 82 -0.90 1.75 0.81
CA ALA A 82 -2.18 2.33 0.39
C ALA A 82 -2.17 3.87 0.48
N ALA A 83 -1.62 4.44 1.54
CA ALA A 83 -1.47 5.89 1.68
C ALA A 83 -0.59 6.52 0.57
N GLU A 84 0.50 5.84 0.16
CA GLU A 84 1.33 6.26 -0.97
C GLU A 84 0.56 6.26 -2.30
N VAL A 85 -0.25 5.23 -2.54
CA VAL A 85 -1.09 5.13 -3.75
C VAL A 85 -2.14 6.25 -3.76
N ILE A 86 -2.79 6.51 -2.63
CA ILE A 86 -3.77 7.61 -2.47
C ILE A 86 -3.10 8.96 -2.75
N GLY A 87 -1.90 9.19 -2.21
CA GLY A 87 -1.12 10.39 -2.49
C GLY A 87 -0.80 10.55 -3.97
N SER A 88 -0.39 9.46 -4.63
CA SER A 88 -0.12 9.45 -6.08
C SER A 88 -1.36 9.76 -6.91
N LYS A 89 -2.55 9.26 -6.52
CA LYS A 89 -3.83 9.59 -7.18
C LYS A 89 -4.23 11.05 -7.01
N PHE A 90 -3.96 11.63 -5.85
CA PHE A 90 -4.18 13.05 -5.60
C PHE A 90 -3.24 13.92 -6.44
N GLU A 91 -1.96 13.56 -6.51
CA GLU A 91 -0.98 14.24 -7.38
C GLU A 91 -1.35 14.17 -8.87
N ALA A 92 -1.91 13.04 -9.32
CA ALA A 92 -2.41 12.86 -10.68
C ALA A 92 -3.72 13.62 -10.97
N GLY A 93 -4.36 14.22 -9.96
CA GLY A 93 -5.64 14.90 -10.08
C GLY A 93 -6.84 13.97 -10.22
N GLU A 94 -6.68 12.68 -9.90
CA GLU A 94 -7.77 11.70 -9.88
C GLU A 94 -8.59 11.81 -8.60
N TYR A 95 -7.94 12.18 -7.49
CA TYR A 95 -8.56 12.37 -6.17
C TYR A 95 -8.63 13.85 -5.80
N PHE A 96 -9.67 14.22 -5.08
CA PHE A 96 -9.89 15.53 -4.52
C PHE A 96 -9.77 15.53 -2.98
N ILE A 97 -9.89 16.71 -2.37
CA ILE A 97 -9.77 16.89 -0.92
C ILE A 97 -10.73 15.99 -0.14
N ALA A 98 -11.97 15.84 -0.62
CA ALA A 98 -12.97 14.98 0.03
C ALA A 98 -12.55 13.50 0.03
N ASP A 99 -11.92 13.03 -1.05
CA ASP A 99 -11.42 11.66 -1.18
C ASP A 99 -10.26 11.41 -0.22
N LEU A 100 -9.38 12.39 -0.03
CA LEU A 100 -8.32 12.31 0.98
C LEU A 100 -8.89 12.22 2.40
N VAL A 101 -9.91 13.02 2.73
CA VAL A 101 -10.56 12.94 4.04
C VAL A 101 -11.13 11.54 4.27
N MET A 102 -11.86 10.99 3.28
CA MET A 102 -12.43 9.64 3.37
C MET A 102 -11.35 8.56 3.49
N ALA A 103 -10.29 8.63 2.68
CA ALA A 103 -9.17 7.71 2.76
C ALA A 103 -8.50 7.73 4.14
N GLY A 104 -8.35 8.91 4.75
CA GLY A 104 -7.76 9.07 6.08
C GLY A 104 -8.59 8.37 7.15
N GLU A 105 -9.92 8.50 7.11
CA GLU A 105 -10.83 7.81 8.02
C GLU A 105 -10.79 6.29 7.85
N ILE A 106 -10.76 5.79 6.60
CA ILE A 106 -10.64 4.34 6.34
C ILE A 106 -9.32 3.80 6.90
N LEU A 107 -8.21 4.45 6.57
CA LEU A 107 -6.88 4.06 7.07
C LEU A 107 -6.83 4.08 8.59
N LYS A 108 -7.43 5.08 9.24
CA LYS A 108 -7.52 5.17 10.69
C LYS A 108 -8.32 4.01 11.29
N THR A 109 -9.54 3.76 10.81
CA THR A 109 -10.40 2.68 11.32
C THR A 109 -9.74 1.31 11.16
N VAL A 110 -9.12 1.05 10.01
CA VAL A 110 -8.39 -0.20 9.76
C VAL A 110 -7.15 -0.30 10.67
N SER A 111 -6.38 0.79 10.83
CA SER A 111 -5.22 0.83 11.72
C SER A 111 -5.61 0.57 13.18
N GLU A 112 -6.74 1.10 13.65
CA GLU A 112 -7.27 0.86 14.99
C GLU A 112 -7.56 -0.62 15.23
N LEU A 113 -8.21 -1.30 14.29
CA LEU A 113 -8.47 -2.75 14.36
C LEU A 113 -7.16 -3.56 14.49
N VAL A 114 -6.16 -3.23 13.68
CA VAL A 114 -4.85 -3.89 13.71
C VAL A 114 -4.12 -3.60 15.03
N ARG A 115 -4.24 -2.38 15.57
CA ARG A 115 -3.67 -1.98 16.86
C ARG A 115 -4.30 -2.74 18.03
N GLU A 116 -5.61 -2.98 18.00
CA GLU A 116 -6.27 -3.81 19.02
C GLU A 116 -5.72 -5.23 19.03
N ARG A 117 -5.48 -5.81 17.85
CA ARG A 117 -4.84 -7.13 17.75
C ARG A 117 -3.42 -7.12 18.32
N LEU A 118 -2.61 -6.11 18.01
CA LEU A 118 -1.24 -5.98 18.55
C LEU A 118 -1.24 -5.92 20.08
N LYS A 119 -2.14 -5.12 20.67
CA LYS A 119 -2.32 -5.04 22.13
C LYS A 119 -2.70 -6.39 22.73
N ALA A 120 -3.60 -7.13 22.09
CA ALA A 120 -3.99 -8.47 22.54
C ALA A 120 -2.83 -9.48 22.49
N LEU A 121 -1.86 -9.28 21.58
CA LEU A 121 -0.63 -10.06 21.51
C LEU A 121 0.46 -9.56 22.47
N GLY A 122 0.20 -8.53 23.28
CA GLY A 122 1.17 -7.92 24.19
C GLY A 122 2.32 -7.19 23.48
N ARG A 123 2.18 -6.90 22.18
CA ARG A 123 3.18 -6.18 21.39
C ARG A 123 2.86 -4.69 21.39
N ALA A 124 3.88 -3.87 21.63
CA ALA A 124 3.76 -2.43 21.47
C ALA A 124 3.79 -2.07 19.98
N ARG A 125 3.09 -0.98 19.63
CA ARG A 125 3.19 -0.37 18.30
C ARG A 125 4.63 0.08 18.06
N GLU A 126 5.14 -0.24 16.89
CA GLU A 126 6.33 0.42 16.37
C GLU A 126 5.93 1.81 15.87
N VAL A 127 6.49 2.85 16.52
CA VAL A 127 6.32 4.23 16.07
C VAL A 127 7.34 4.47 14.97
N VAL A 128 6.87 4.79 13.77
CA VAL A 128 7.74 5.06 12.60
C VAL A 128 8.61 6.28 12.85
N GLY A 129 8.04 7.29 13.50
CA GLY A 129 8.70 8.54 13.85
C GLY A 129 7.75 9.53 14.50
N ARG A 130 8.29 10.68 14.92
CA ARG A 130 7.52 11.80 15.46
C ARG A 130 7.45 12.94 14.46
N LEU A 131 6.25 13.48 14.24
CA LEU A 131 6.00 14.62 13.36
C LEU A 131 5.49 15.78 14.21
N LEU A 132 6.22 16.90 14.24
CA LEU A 132 5.70 18.16 14.78
C LEU A 132 5.18 18.98 13.60
N ILE A 133 3.93 19.38 13.64
CA ILE A 133 3.29 20.20 12.62
C ILE A 133 2.54 21.35 13.29
N GLY A 134 2.21 22.42 12.56
CA GLY A 134 1.50 23.55 13.13
C GLY A 134 1.13 24.56 12.06
N THR A 135 0.08 25.34 12.34
CA THR A 135 -0.35 26.45 11.48
C THR A 135 0.31 27.75 11.92
N VAL A 136 0.64 28.62 10.96
CA VAL A 136 1.20 29.95 11.24
C VAL A 136 0.22 30.78 12.08
N GLU A 137 0.75 31.57 13.02
CA GLU A 137 -0.08 32.45 13.83
C GLU A 137 -0.94 33.39 12.96
N GLY A 138 -2.25 33.38 13.19
CA GLY A 138 -3.21 34.19 12.44
C GLY A 138 -3.65 33.59 11.10
N ASP A 139 -3.14 32.43 10.69
CA ASP A 139 -3.61 31.71 9.51
C ASP A 139 -4.75 30.73 9.88
N ILE A 140 -5.82 30.77 9.08
CA ILE A 140 -7.02 29.95 9.26
C ILE A 140 -7.07 28.74 8.31
N HIS A 141 -6.10 28.61 7.40
CA HIS A 141 -6.07 27.54 6.40
C HIS A 141 -5.44 26.26 6.97
N ASP A 142 -6.16 25.58 7.87
CA ASP A 142 -5.69 24.37 8.57
C ASP A 142 -6.18 23.05 7.96
N ILE A 143 -7.08 23.08 6.99
CA ILE A 143 -7.67 21.88 6.38
C ILE A 143 -6.58 20.95 5.81
N GLY A 144 -5.61 21.51 5.08
CA GLY A 144 -4.51 20.73 4.52
C GLY A 144 -3.64 20.10 5.61
N LYS A 145 -3.36 20.85 6.68
CA LYS A 145 -2.64 20.35 7.86
C LYS A 145 -3.37 19.17 8.48
N ASN A 146 -4.66 19.30 8.74
CA ASN A 146 -5.45 18.26 9.41
C ASN A 146 -5.53 16.97 8.58
N ILE A 147 -5.63 17.07 7.26
CA ILE A 147 -5.57 15.90 6.37
C ILE A 147 -4.20 15.20 6.47
N VAL A 148 -3.11 15.96 6.47
CA VAL A 148 -1.76 15.41 6.64
C VAL A 148 -1.59 14.75 8.00
N VAL A 149 -2.12 15.35 9.07
CA VAL A 149 -2.11 14.77 10.43
C VAL A 149 -2.80 13.40 10.41
N THR A 150 -4.04 13.31 9.94
CA THR A 150 -4.81 12.06 9.90
C THR A 150 -4.09 10.97 9.10
N MET A 151 -3.55 11.32 7.93
CA MET A 151 -2.79 10.39 7.08
C MET A 151 -1.51 9.90 7.76
N ALA A 152 -0.75 10.80 8.38
CA ALA A 152 0.49 10.46 9.07
C ALA A 152 0.24 9.57 10.29
N GLU A 153 -0.77 9.87 11.10
CA GLU A 153 -1.16 9.03 12.24
C GLU A 153 -1.57 7.62 11.80
N ALA A 154 -2.30 7.50 10.70
CA ALA A 154 -2.72 6.22 10.16
C ALA A 154 -1.54 5.41 9.60
N ALA A 155 -0.56 6.07 8.97
CA ALA A 155 0.70 5.48 8.50
C ALA A 155 1.65 5.07 9.66
N GLY A 156 1.35 5.46 10.90
CA GLY A 156 2.12 5.02 12.06
C GLY A 156 3.09 6.06 12.62
N PHE A 157 2.94 7.34 12.28
CA PHE A 157 3.62 8.44 12.96
C PHE A 157 2.92 8.84 14.26
N GLU A 158 3.69 9.35 15.21
CA GLU A 158 3.19 10.09 16.37
C GLU A 158 3.21 11.57 15.99
N VAL A 159 2.03 12.19 15.89
CA VAL A 159 1.90 13.58 15.44
C VAL A 159 1.66 14.49 16.65
N ILE A 160 2.41 15.59 16.70
CA ILE A 160 2.29 16.66 17.68
C ILE A 160 1.75 17.87 16.92
N ASP A 161 0.46 18.10 17.13
CA ASP A 161 -0.37 19.25 16.75
C ASP A 161 0.00 20.56 17.49
#